data_AF-A0A7X4GGD3-F1
#
_entry.id   AF-A0A7X4GGD3-F1
#
_cell.length_a   1.000
_cell.length_b   1.000
_cell.length_c   1.000
_cell.angle_alpha   90.00
_cell.angle_beta   90.00
_cell.angle_gamma   90.00
#
_symmetry.space_group_name_H-M   'P 1'
#
loop_
_entity.id
_entity.type
_entity.pdbx_description
1 polymer ?
#
loop_
_entity_poly.entity_id
_entity_poly.type
_entity_poly.pdbx_seq_one_letter_code
_entity_poly.pdbx_strand_id
1 'polypeptide(L)' 'MATGAWRACRDTDVRFVVLAATFTGPLGTDAEVEVLAGPFAGMWSVSSLERDPVAAGWVGVGRRA' A
#
# COMPACT_ATOMS: atom_id res chain seq x y z
N MET A 1 22.90 1.06 -12.76
CA MET A 1 21.47 1.19 -13.11
C MET A 1 20.76 -0.05 -12.61
N ALA A 2 20.16 0.01 -11.43
CA ALA A 2 19.37 -1.09 -10.89
C ALA A 2 17.96 -0.99 -11.47
N THR A 3 17.58 -1.94 -12.32
CA THR A 3 16.20 -2.14 -12.76
C THR A 3 15.37 -2.50 -11.53
N GLY A 4 14.59 -1.53 -11.03
CA GLY A 4 13.61 -1.77 -9.98
C GLY A 4 12.61 -2.80 -10.48
N ALA A 5 12.67 -4.01 -9.92
CA ALA A 5 11.74 -5.08 -10.22
C ALA A 5 10.39 -4.78 -9.56
N TRP A 6 9.63 -3.86 -10.14
CA TRP A 6 8.20 -3.76 -9.85
C TRP A 6 7.59 -5.11 -10.22
N ARG A 7 7.22 -5.93 -9.23
CA ARG A 7 6.40 -7.12 -9.48
C ARG A 7 5.17 -6.67 -10.26
N ALA A 8 4.81 -7.40 -11.32
CA ALA A 8 3.69 -7.06 -12.18
C ALA A 8 2.40 -6.91 -11.35
N CYS A 9 1.85 -5.70 -11.33
CA CYS A 9 0.56 -5.36 -10.74
C CYS A 9 -0.52 -6.09 -11.54
N ARG A 10 -1.42 -6.82 -10.87
CA ARG A 10 -2.62 -7.39 -11.53
C ARG A 10 -3.68 -6.31 -11.71
N ASP A 11 -4.60 -6.51 -12.65
CA ASP A 11 -5.74 -5.58 -12.85
C ASP A 11 -6.61 -5.42 -11.59
N THR A 12 -6.58 -6.40 -10.69
CA THR A 12 -7.31 -6.39 -9.42
C THR A 12 -6.53 -5.81 -8.25
N ASP A 13 -5.25 -5.48 -8.44
CA ASP A 13 -4.41 -4.92 -7.38
C ASP A 13 -4.72 -3.41 -7.23
N VAL A 14 -4.80 -2.92 -5.99
CA VAL A 14 -5.04 -1.51 -5.70
C VAL A 14 -3.80 -0.87 -5.13
N ARG A 15 -3.41 0.30 -5.64
CA ARG A 15 -2.36 1.12 -5.03
C ARG A 15 -2.93 2.07 -4.00
N PHE A 16 -2.29 2.13 -2.84
CA PHE A 16 -2.64 3.05 -1.77
C PHE A 16 -1.42 3.83 -1.28
N VAL A 17 -1.69 5.01 -0.73
CA VAL A 17 -0.70 5.85 -0.05
C VAL A 17 -1.13 6.00 1.40
N VAL A 18 -0.27 5.59 2.34
CA VAL A 18 -0.46 5.83 3.77
C VAL A 18 0.43 6.98 4.20
N LEU A 19 -0.16 8.07 4.67
CA LEU A 19 0.60 9.24 5.12
C LEU A 19 1.21 8.98 6.50
N ALA A 20 2.50 9.28 6.69
CA ALA A 20 3.16 9.12 7.99
C ALA A 20 2.66 10.10 9.05
N ALA A 21 2.03 11.21 8.63
CA ALA A 21 1.48 12.21 9.55
C ALA A 21 0.37 11.67 10.47
N THR A 22 -0.33 10.62 10.04
CA THR A 22 -1.49 10.07 10.76
C THR A 22 -1.24 8.65 11.26
N PHE A 23 -0.03 8.11 11.10
CA PHE A 23 0.30 6.74 11.47
C PHE A 23 1.56 6.69 12.34
N THR A 24 1.43 6.15 13.55
CA THR A 24 2.56 5.98 14.48
C THR A 24 2.91 4.51 14.57
N GLY A 25 4.16 4.16 14.22
CA GLY A 25 4.68 2.79 14.29
C GLY A 25 5.21 2.27 12.95
N PRO A 26 5.81 1.07 12.94
CA PRO A 26 6.22 0.43 11.70
C PRO A 26 4.99 -0.09 10.94
N LEU A 27 5.00 0.07 9.61
CA LEU A 27 4.06 -0.56 8.70
C LEU A 27 4.82 -1.62 7.90
N GLY A 28 4.31 -2.85 7.88
CA GLY A 28 4.90 -3.99 7.18
C GLY A 28 3.90 -4.65 6.24
N THR A 29 4.35 -5.65 5.49
CA THR A 29 3.49 -6.41 4.55
C THR A 29 2.49 -7.32 5.23
N ASP A 30 2.66 -7.61 6.51
CA ASP A 30 1.70 -8.40 7.29
C ASP A 30 0.49 -7.56 7.75
N ALA A 31 0.46 -6.27 7.39
CA ALA A 31 -0.63 -5.38 7.72
C ALA A 31 -1.86 -5.62 6.83
N GLU A 32 -3.02 -5.30 7.40
CA GLU A 32 -4.27 -5.17 6.67
C GLU A 32 -4.71 -3.70 6.66
N VAL A 33 -5.29 -3.26 5.55
CA VAL A 33 -5.81 -1.90 5.39
C VAL A 33 -7.31 -1.97 5.18
N GLU A 34 -8.05 -1.28 6.03
CA GLU A 34 -9.49 -1.04 5.86
C GLU A 34 -9.71 0.26 5.09
N VAL A 35 -10.40 0.17 3.95
CA VAL A 35 -10.88 1.34 3.22
C VAL A 35 -12.34 1.59 3.61
N LEU A 36 -12.59 2.69 4.33
CA LEU A 36 -13.91 2.97 4.92
C LEU A 36 -14.96 3.46 3.91
N ALA A 37 -14.54 4.07 2.80
CA ALA A 37 -15.46 4.69 1.84
C ALA A 37 -14.90 4.73 0.41
N GLY A 38 -15.80 4.88 -0.57
CA GLY A 38 -15.48 4.93 -1.99
C GLY A 38 -15.52 3.57 -2.69
N PRO A 39 -15.16 3.50 -3.98
CA PRO A 39 -15.31 2.30 -4.81
C PRO A 39 -14.43 1.12 -4.37
N PHE A 40 -13.39 1.38 -3.58
CA PHE A 40 -12.47 0.36 -3.05
C PHE A 40 -12.75 0.00 -1.59
N ALA A 41 -13.91 0.39 -1.03
CA ALA A 41 -14.26 0.07 0.35
C ALA A 41 -14.15 -1.44 0.64
N GLY A 42 -13.65 -1.75 1.83
CA GLY A 42 -13.38 -3.11 2.30
C GLY A 42 -11.94 -3.33 2.80
N MET A 43 -11.63 -4.58 3.14
CA MET A 43 -10.35 -5.01 3.67
C MET A 43 -9.38 -5.42 2.56
N TRP A 44 -8.11 -5.05 2.73
CA TRP A 44 -7.04 -5.33 1.78
C TRP A 44 -5.78 -5.80 2.49
N SER A 45 -5.20 -6.91 2.03
CA SER A 45 -3.91 -7.38 2.52
C SER A 45 -2.76 -6.67 1.77
N VAL A 46 -1.73 -6.24 2.48
CA VAL A 46 -0.59 -5.53 1.89
C VAL A 46 0.40 -6.50 1.23
N SER A 47 0.48 -6.48 -0.09
CA SER A 47 1.37 -7.38 -0.85
C SER A 47 2.78 -6.82 -1.09
N SER A 48 2.93 -5.49 -1.06
CA SER A 48 4.22 -4.79 -1.12
C SER A 48 4.10 -3.42 -0.49
N LEU A 49 5.18 -2.92 0.10
CA LEU A 49 5.24 -1.62 0.74
C LEU A 49 6.63 -1.01 0.56
N GLU A 50 6.68 0.24 0.12
CA GLU A 50 7.92 1.01 0.00
C GLU A 50 7.76 2.37 0.69
N ARG A 51 8.86 2.91 1.20
CA ARG A 51 8.88 4.25 1.78
C ARG A 51 8.99 5.27 0.64
N ASP A 52 8.02 6.17 0.56
CA ASP A 52 8.05 7.27 -0.40
C ASP A 52 8.41 8.57 0.33
N PRO A 53 9.63 9.13 0.10
CA PRO A 53 10.06 10.37 0.73
C PRO A 53 9.33 11.61 0.18
N VAL A 54 8.74 11.56 -1.01
CA VAL A 54 7.96 12.66 -1.61
C VAL A 54 6.53 12.66 -1.08
N ALA A 55 5.91 11.48 -0.95
CA ALA A 55 4.57 11.35 -0.37
C ALA A 55 4.54 11.44 1.17
N ALA A 56 5.70 11.64 1.83
CA ALA A 56 5.85 11.67 3.28
C ALA A 56 5.18 10.46 3.98
N GLY A 57 5.34 9.27 3.40
CA GLY A 57 4.53 8.11 3.78
C GLY A 57 5.02 6.79 3.21
N TRP A 58 4.08 5.87 3.02
CA TRP A 58 4.29 4.57 2.38
C TRP A 58 3.42 4.42 1.14
N VAL A 59 3.97 3.82 0.10
CA VAL A 59 3.24 3.42 -1.10
C VAL A 59 3.16 1.90 -1.10
N GLY A 60 1.94 1.37 -1.22
CA GLY A 60 1.72 -0.07 -1.16
C GLY A 60 0.76 -0.58 -2.22
N VAL A 61 0.78 -1.89 -2.41
CA VAL A 61 -0.12 -2.62 -3.29
C VAL A 61 -0.96 -3.57 -2.44
N GLY A 62 -2.28 -3.41 -2.50
CA GLY A 62 -3.25 -4.22 -1.77
C GLY A 62 -3.92 -5.26 -2.66
N ARG A 63 -4.30 -6.39 -2.05
CA ARG A 63 -5.20 -7.39 -2.65
C ARG A 63 -6.44 -7.57 -1.80
N ARG A 64 -7.58 -7.77 -2.46
CA ARG A 64 -8.84 -8.09 -1.80
C ARG A 64 -8.64 -9.36 -0.96
N ALA A 65 -8.91 -9.27 0.34
CA ALA A 65 -8.90 -10.42 1.25
C ALA A 65 -10.08 -11.37 0.98
#